data_AF-A0A1E3Y3Q1-F1
#
_entry.id   AF-A0A1E3Y3Q1-F1
#
_cell.length_a   1.000
_cell.length_b   1.000
_cell.length_c   1.000
_cell.angle_alpha   90.00
_cell.angle_beta   90.00
_cell.angle_gamma   90.00
#
_symmetry.space_group_name_H-M   'P 1'
#
loop_
_entity.id
_entity.type
_entity.pdbx_description
1 polymer ?
#
loop_
_entity_poly.entity_id
_entity_poly.type
_entity_poly.pdbx_seq_one_letter_code
_entity_poly.pdbx_strand_id
1 'polypeptide(L)'
;MAPDGTEPQTGRETRLLVLVVGVAVLVLLLLAQWQFPGSTMSVVTPGGAPLAGLAARATFDEMAGTMADVIGRVSPLTVAVPLATILEPDPRDAAPVRRQAPAPATTPDDANAAPVPEAWALALRVRRDLALAYVPGGLTVMSREGATFDVVAHDGPRGMWLLRVPPSNAVPDTLSASVRTFPNFSYVAAVTATPVGPTVQPVFVGRSDTVTDPGWSHALVPASVAPGVSPGTLVFSLNSRLIGIVVDGERGPMIVPAPAIETLVQALDAPEGTTP
;
A
#
# COMPACT_ATOMS: atom_id res chain seq x y z
N MET A 1 -23.49 74.76 -25.95
CA MET A 1 -23.24 74.74 -24.49
C MET A 1 -24.41 74.00 -23.87
N ALA A 2 -24.26 72.70 -23.64
CA ALA A 2 -25.24 71.82 -23.01
C ALA A 2 -24.47 70.95 -22.03
N PRO A 3 -24.77 70.98 -20.72
CA PRO A 3 -24.15 70.09 -19.76
C PRO A 3 -24.89 68.75 -19.74
N ASP A 4 -24.16 67.68 -20.03
CA ASP A 4 -24.61 66.29 -19.90
C ASP A 4 -24.91 65.96 -18.42
N GLY A 5 -26.17 65.58 -18.16
CA GLY A 5 -26.61 65.08 -16.87
C GLY A 5 -26.27 63.59 -16.72
N THR A 6 -25.34 63.27 -15.83
CA THR A 6 -25.08 61.91 -15.37
C THR A 6 -26.00 61.61 -14.19
N GLU A 7 -27.14 60.97 -14.45
CA GLU A 7 -28.05 60.51 -13.39
C GLU A 7 -27.48 59.29 -12.63
N PRO A 8 -27.71 59.19 -11.31
CA PRO A 8 -27.18 58.11 -10.46
C PRO A 8 -27.95 56.78 -10.63
N GLN A 9 -27.51 55.95 -11.58
CA GLN A 9 -28.06 54.59 -11.80
C GLN A 9 -27.55 53.51 -10.82
N THR A 10 -26.54 53.81 -10.00
CA THR A 10 -25.82 52.87 -9.13
C THR A 10 -26.65 52.19 -8.04
N GLY A 11 -27.81 52.76 -7.67
CA GLY A 11 -28.63 52.21 -6.58
C GLY A 11 -29.44 50.96 -6.93
N ARG A 12 -29.85 50.79 -8.20
CA ARG A 12 -30.72 49.68 -8.61
C ARG A 12 -29.95 48.39 -8.87
N GLU A 13 -28.78 48.49 -9.51
CA GLU A 13 -27.92 47.33 -9.78
C GLU A 13 -27.39 46.69 -8.49
N THR A 14 -26.99 47.51 -7.52
CA THR A 14 -26.50 47.01 -6.22
C THR A 14 -27.57 46.20 -5.48
N ARG A 15 -28.84 46.64 -5.53
CA ARG A 15 -29.96 45.91 -4.90
C ARG A 15 -30.24 44.58 -5.60
N LEU A 16 -30.11 44.55 -6.92
CA LEU A 16 -30.32 43.33 -7.71
C LEU A 16 -29.21 42.30 -7.43
N LEU A 17 -27.96 42.76 -7.33
CA LEU A 17 -26.83 41.89 -7.02
C LEU A 17 -26.95 41.27 -5.62
N VAL A 18 -27.33 42.06 -4.61
CA VAL A 18 -27.55 41.56 -3.23
C VAL A 18 -28.68 40.52 -3.19
N LEU A 19 -29.75 40.73 -3.97
CA LEU A 19 -30.86 39.78 -4.03
C LEU A 19 -30.44 38.46 -4.66
N VAL A 20 -29.70 38.49 -5.76
CA VAL A 20 -29.20 37.27 -6.43
C VAL A 20 -28.25 36.48 -5.52
N VAL A 21 -27.33 37.16 -4.82
CA VAL A 21 -26.43 36.52 -3.86
C VAL A 21 -27.21 35.88 -2.72
N GLY A 22 -28.23 36.57 -2.19
CA GLY A 22 -29.10 36.01 -1.14
C GLY A 22 -29.84 34.74 -1.59
N VAL A 23 -30.39 34.75 -2.81
CA VAL A 23 -31.07 33.57 -3.39
C VAL A 23 -30.10 32.41 -3.61
N ALA A 24 -28.89 32.69 -4.12
CA ALA A 24 -27.88 31.65 -4.33
C ALA A 24 -27.46 30.97 -3.02
N VAL A 25 -27.24 31.74 -1.95
CA VAL A 25 -26.91 31.20 -0.63
C VAL A 25 -28.05 30.35 -0.07
N LEU A 26 -29.30 30.78 -0.24
CA LEU A 26 -30.47 30.03 0.20
C LEU A 26 -30.57 28.68 -0.51
N VAL A 27 -30.37 28.65 -1.83
CA VAL A 27 -30.40 27.42 -2.63
C VAL A 27 -29.27 26.47 -2.22
N LEU A 28 -28.06 26.99 -1.99
CA LEU A 28 -26.94 26.18 -1.51
C LEU A 28 -27.21 25.56 -0.13
N LEU A 29 -27.82 26.31 0.80
CA LEU A 29 -28.21 25.78 2.11
C LEU A 29 -29.27 24.68 2.00
N LEU A 30 -30.21 24.83 1.06
CA LEU A 30 -31.27 23.85 0.81
C LEU A 30 -30.69 22.56 0.21
N LEU A 31 -29.79 22.67 -0.77
CA LEU A 31 -29.07 21.52 -1.31
C LEU A 31 -28.18 20.84 -0.26
N ALA A 32 -27.53 21.62 0.61
CA ALA A 32 -26.73 21.07 1.70
C ALA A 32 -27.58 20.25 2.69
N GLN A 33 -28.80 20.69 3.03
CA GLN A 33 -29.71 19.92 3.87
C GLN A 33 -30.12 18.59 3.24
N TRP A 34 -30.25 18.52 1.92
CA TRP A 34 -30.63 17.30 1.21
C TRP A 34 -29.46 16.33 1.04
N GLN A 35 -28.24 16.87 0.90
CA GLN A 35 -27.04 16.04 0.81
C GLN A 35 -26.62 15.46 2.17
N PHE A 36 -26.98 16.13 3.27
CA PHE A 36 -26.68 15.70 4.63
C PHE A 36 -27.95 15.74 5.49
N PRO A 37 -28.89 14.77 5.34
CA PRO A 37 -30.04 14.68 6.23
C PRO A 37 -29.52 14.65 7.66
N GLY A 38 -29.96 15.63 8.46
CA GLY A 38 -29.43 15.92 9.78
C GLY A 38 -29.24 14.64 10.57
N SER A 39 -27.99 14.20 10.65
CA SER A 39 -27.61 13.15 11.57
C SER A 39 -27.83 13.78 12.93
N THR A 40 -28.92 13.39 13.59
CA THR A 40 -29.09 13.60 15.01
C THR A 40 -27.97 12.82 15.70
N MET A 41 -26.75 13.37 15.66
CA MET A 41 -25.70 13.01 16.57
C MET A 41 -26.24 13.38 17.93
N SER A 42 -26.90 12.41 18.55
CA SER A 42 -27.06 12.36 19.99
C SER A 42 -25.67 12.57 20.54
N VAL A 43 -25.40 13.78 21.03
CA VAL A 43 -24.21 14.05 21.82
C VAL A 43 -24.43 13.28 23.10
N VAL A 44 -24.08 12.00 23.07
CA VAL A 44 -23.90 11.19 24.26
C VAL A 44 -22.69 11.80 24.92
N THR A 45 -22.92 12.70 25.89
CA THR A 45 -21.88 13.10 26.83
C THR A 45 -21.38 11.81 27.47
N PRO A 46 -20.15 11.34 27.18
CA PRO A 46 -19.67 10.12 27.77
C PRO A 46 -19.45 10.40 29.26
N GLY A 47 -20.42 10.05 30.09
CA GLY A 47 -20.19 9.91 31.52
C GLY A 47 -19.04 8.92 31.66
N GLY A 48 -17.94 9.34 32.28
CA GLY A 48 -16.74 8.53 32.44
C GLY A 48 -17.07 7.21 33.12
N ALA A 49 -17.31 6.17 32.32
CA ALA A 49 -17.65 4.85 32.80
C ALA A 49 -16.34 4.07 33.05
N PRO A 50 -15.98 3.74 34.30
CA PRO A 50 -14.80 2.92 34.60
C PRO A 50 -14.86 1.54 33.94
N LEU A 51 -16.06 1.06 33.57
CA LEU A 51 -16.27 -0.16 32.77
C LEU A 51 -15.85 -0.01 31.31
N ALA A 52 -15.89 1.20 30.72
CA ALA A 52 -15.37 1.42 29.37
C ALA A 52 -13.85 1.22 29.31
N GLY A 53 -13.15 1.52 30.41
CA GLY A 53 -11.73 1.22 30.56
C GLY A 53 -11.43 -0.27 30.64
N LEU A 54 -12.27 -1.07 31.32
CA LEU A 54 -12.12 -2.52 31.41
C LEU A 54 -12.53 -3.26 30.13
N ALA A 55 -13.61 -2.83 29.47
CA ALA A 55 -14.03 -3.37 28.18
C ALA A 55 -13.00 -3.05 27.09
N ALA A 56 -12.46 -1.81 27.07
CA ALA A 56 -11.41 -1.43 26.13
C ALA A 56 -10.09 -2.19 26.37
N ARG A 57 -9.71 -2.44 27.64
CA ARG A 57 -8.52 -3.24 27.96
C ARG A 57 -8.68 -4.70 27.58
N ALA A 58 -9.85 -5.29 27.88
CA ALA A 58 -10.16 -6.65 27.47
C ALA A 58 -10.07 -6.82 25.95
N THR A 59 -10.54 -5.83 25.18
CA THR A 59 -10.42 -5.86 23.72
C THR A 59 -8.99 -5.64 23.21
N PHE A 60 -8.17 -4.88 23.93
CA PHE A 60 -6.77 -4.67 23.54
C PHE A 60 -5.95 -5.94 23.78
N ASP A 61 -6.05 -6.56 24.96
CA ASP A 61 -5.29 -7.77 25.29
C ASP A 61 -5.70 -8.94 24.38
N GLU A 62 -7.00 -9.06 24.05
CA GLU A 62 -7.50 -10.04 23.09
C GLU A 62 -6.98 -9.77 21.67
N MET A 63 -6.98 -8.51 21.23
CA MET A 63 -6.44 -8.13 19.92
C MET A 63 -4.93 -8.36 19.86
N ALA A 64 -4.19 -8.02 20.92
CA ALA A 64 -2.76 -8.25 21.01
C ALA A 64 -2.42 -9.74 20.99
N GLY A 65 -3.18 -10.57 21.73
CA GLY A 65 -3.08 -12.03 21.68
C GLY A 65 -3.36 -12.57 20.28
N THR A 66 -4.41 -12.07 19.62
CA THR A 66 -4.75 -12.45 18.24
C THR A 66 -3.63 -12.04 17.27
N MET A 67 -3.06 -10.85 17.41
CA MET A 67 -1.93 -10.40 16.57
C MET A 67 -0.67 -11.24 16.81
N ALA A 68 -0.39 -11.62 18.06
CA ALA A 68 0.72 -12.52 18.41
C ALA A 68 0.56 -13.91 17.77
N ASP A 69 -0.67 -14.44 17.75
CA ASP A 69 -0.99 -15.69 17.06
C ASP A 69 -0.84 -15.56 15.54
N VAL A 70 -1.29 -14.45 14.96
CA VAL A 70 -1.13 -14.17 13.52
C VAL A 70 0.34 -14.10 13.14
N ILE A 71 1.17 -13.35 13.86
CA ILE A 71 2.60 -13.25 13.52
C ILE A 71 3.31 -14.61 13.67
N GLY A 72 2.96 -15.40 14.68
CA GLY A 72 3.51 -16.75 14.84
C GLY A 72 3.20 -17.69 13.68
N ARG A 73 2.01 -17.54 13.07
CA ARG A 73 1.57 -18.35 11.92
C ARG A 73 2.06 -17.80 10.57
N VAL A 74 2.18 -16.48 10.44
CA VAL A 74 2.56 -15.81 9.19
C VAL A 74 4.08 -15.69 9.04
N SER A 75 4.84 -15.58 10.13
CA SER A 75 6.31 -15.46 10.08
C SER A 75 6.98 -16.54 9.22
N PRO A 76 6.65 -17.84 9.33
CA PRO A 76 7.24 -18.88 8.47
C PRO A 76 6.86 -18.78 6.98
N LEU A 77 5.82 -18.01 6.66
CA LEU A 77 5.30 -17.82 5.31
C LEU A 77 5.88 -16.58 4.63
N THR A 78 6.75 -15.85 5.31
CA THR A 78 7.27 -14.57 4.81
C THR A 78 8.78 -14.53 4.87
N VAL A 79 9.39 -13.74 3.99
CA VAL A 79 10.83 -13.51 3.95
C VAL A 79 11.06 -12.02 3.75
N ALA A 80 11.88 -11.41 4.61
CA ALA A 80 12.28 -10.01 4.41
C ALA A 80 13.35 -9.94 3.31
N VAL A 81 13.10 -9.10 2.31
CA VAL A 81 13.96 -8.92 1.14
C VAL A 81 14.50 -7.50 1.14
N PRO A 82 15.83 -7.31 1.15
CA PRO A 82 16.42 -5.98 1.07
C PRO A 82 16.23 -5.39 -0.34
N LEU A 83 15.88 -4.12 -0.39
CA LEU A 83 15.72 -3.35 -1.61
C LEU A 83 16.76 -2.22 -1.70
N ALA A 84 17.25 -1.97 -2.91
CA ALA A 84 18.08 -0.82 -3.25
C ALA A 84 17.39 0.03 -4.31
N THR A 85 17.66 1.32 -4.31
CA THR A 85 17.29 2.18 -5.43
C THR A 85 18.08 1.78 -6.67
N ILE A 86 17.38 1.68 -7.79
CA ILE A 86 18.00 1.61 -9.11
C ILE A 86 18.58 2.99 -9.36
N LEU A 87 19.88 3.16 -9.10
CA LEU A 87 20.59 4.30 -9.65
C LEU A 87 20.57 4.12 -11.16
N GLU A 88 19.67 4.86 -11.82
CA GLU A 88 19.74 5.03 -13.26
C GLU A 88 21.16 5.55 -13.54
N PRO A 89 21.97 4.81 -14.31
CA PRO A 89 23.36 5.19 -14.53
C PRO A 89 23.35 6.59 -15.11
N ASP A 90 23.96 7.55 -14.41
CA ASP A 90 23.94 8.96 -14.84
C ASP A 90 24.43 8.97 -16.30
N PRO A 91 23.63 9.45 -17.26
CA PRO A 91 24.04 9.49 -18.66
C PRO A 91 25.34 10.29 -18.87
N ARG A 92 25.75 11.10 -17.88
CA ARG A 92 27.05 11.79 -17.85
C ARG A 92 28.23 10.86 -17.56
N ASP A 93 28.03 9.77 -16.82
CA ASP A 93 29.04 8.73 -16.59
C ASP A 93 29.24 7.82 -17.81
N ALA A 94 28.28 7.81 -18.74
CA ALA A 94 28.42 7.15 -20.03
C ALA A 94 29.26 7.96 -21.04
N ALA A 95 29.68 9.19 -20.70
CA ALA A 95 30.64 9.92 -21.53
C ALA A 95 31.98 9.16 -21.53
N PRO A 96 32.59 8.89 -22.70
CA PRO A 96 33.83 8.13 -22.78
C PRO A 96 34.89 8.82 -21.92
N VAL A 97 35.38 8.08 -20.91
CA VAL A 97 36.41 8.51 -19.96
C VAL A 97 37.57 9.18 -20.71
N ARG A 98 37.52 10.50 -20.82
CA ARG A 98 38.49 11.31 -21.53
C ARG A 98 39.71 11.41 -20.64
N ARG A 99 40.64 10.43 -20.73
CA ARG A 99 41.93 10.33 -19.99
C ARG A 99 42.12 11.48 -19.01
N GLN A 100 41.44 11.38 -17.88
CA GLN A 100 41.48 12.43 -16.87
C GLN A 100 42.79 12.22 -16.11
N ALA A 101 43.55 13.30 -15.98
CA ALA A 101 44.80 13.33 -15.25
C ALA A 101 44.64 12.68 -13.85
N PRO A 102 45.67 11.98 -13.34
CA PRO A 102 45.57 11.17 -12.13
C PRO A 102 44.98 11.98 -10.98
N ALA A 103 43.76 11.61 -10.58
CA ALA A 103 43.10 12.20 -9.44
C ALA A 103 43.89 11.88 -8.16
N PRO A 104 43.92 12.80 -7.18
CA PRO A 104 44.55 12.56 -5.89
C PRO A 104 43.98 11.29 -5.26
N ALA A 105 44.86 10.42 -4.75
CA ALA A 105 44.53 9.13 -4.18
C ALA A 105 43.41 9.28 -3.13
N THR A 106 42.19 8.89 -3.51
CA THR A 106 41.11 8.63 -2.57
C THR A 106 41.54 7.50 -1.67
N THR A 107 41.38 7.71 -0.36
CA THR A 107 41.79 6.77 0.69
C THR A 107 41.15 5.40 0.40
N PRO A 108 41.93 4.30 0.36
CA PRO A 108 41.44 2.97 -0.04
C PRO A 108 40.31 2.38 0.84
N ASP A 109 39.95 3.04 1.94
CA ASP A 109 39.03 2.50 2.94
C ASP A 109 37.54 2.66 2.58
N ASP A 110 37.18 3.62 1.72
CA ASP A 110 35.77 3.88 1.39
C ASP A 110 35.25 3.02 0.22
N ALA A 111 36.13 2.39 -0.56
CA ALA A 111 35.76 1.67 -1.77
C ALA A 111 35.13 0.28 -1.53
N ASN A 112 35.09 -0.19 -0.27
CA ASN A 112 34.60 -1.54 0.06
C ASN A 112 33.40 -1.53 1.03
N ALA A 113 32.75 -0.38 1.24
CA ALA A 113 31.52 -0.33 1.99
C ALA A 113 30.42 -1.06 1.20
N ALA A 114 29.96 -2.21 1.71
CA ALA A 114 28.84 -2.92 1.12
C ALA A 114 27.61 -1.99 1.05
N PRO A 115 26.84 -2.02 -0.05
CA PRO A 115 25.67 -1.15 -0.20
C PRO A 115 24.68 -1.39 0.94
N VAL A 116 24.25 -0.31 1.60
CA VAL A 116 23.26 -0.35 2.69
C VAL A 116 21.87 -0.41 2.07
N PRO A 117 21.00 -1.36 2.47
CA PRO A 117 19.64 -1.42 1.93
C PRO A 117 18.86 -0.17 2.34
N GLU A 118 18.25 0.47 1.36
CA GLU A 118 17.46 1.69 1.56
C GLU A 118 16.03 1.37 2.01
N ALA A 119 15.52 0.19 1.61
CA ALA A 119 14.20 -0.28 1.97
C ALA A 119 14.16 -1.80 2.17
N TRP A 120 13.05 -2.28 2.73
CA TRP A 120 12.78 -3.70 2.93
C TRP A 120 11.38 -4.04 2.42
N ALA A 121 11.26 -5.12 1.66
CA ALA A 121 9.99 -5.68 1.23
C ALA A 121 9.74 -7.02 1.91
N LEU A 122 8.47 -7.40 2.01
CA LEU A 122 8.05 -8.70 2.50
C LEU A 122 7.69 -9.59 1.30
N ALA A 123 8.42 -10.68 1.12
CA ALA A 123 8.10 -11.69 0.14
C ALA A 123 7.23 -12.78 0.77
N LEU A 124 6.09 -13.07 0.15
CA LEU A 124 5.20 -14.16 0.52
C LEU A 124 5.70 -15.47 -0.07
N ARG A 125 5.97 -16.48 0.76
CA ARG A 125 6.28 -17.83 0.29
C ARG A 125 5.06 -18.44 -0.38
N VAL A 126 5.20 -18.71 -1.67
CA VAL A 126 4.17 -19.34 -2.52
C VAL A 126 4.44 -20.84 -2.69
N ARG A 127 5.70 -21.26 -2.55
CA ARG A 127 6.17 -22.65 -2.50
C ARG A 127 7.29 -22.78 -1.46
N ARG A 128 7.84 -23.98 -1.29
CA ARG A 128 8.94 -24.24 -0.33
C ARG A 128 10.17 -23.38 -0.61
N ASP A 129 10.51 -23.22 -1.88
CA ASP A 129 11.71 -22.56 -2.40
C ASP A 129 11.42 -21.30 -3.23
N LEU A 130 10.15 -20.88 -3.36
CA LEU A 130 9.76 -19.67 -4.08
C LEU A 130 8.96 -18.72 -3.18
N ALA A 131 9.25 -17.43 -3.31
CA ALA A 131 8.53 -16.35 -2.67
C ALA A 131 8.22 -15.24 -3.67
N LEU A 132 7.07 -14.60 -3.52
CA LEU A 132 6.60 -13.50 -4.35
C LEU A 132 6.70 -12.20 -3.55
N ALA A 133 7.38 -11.20 -4.08
CA ALA A 133 7.47 -9.87 -3.49
C ALA A 133 6.86 -8.81 -4.42
N TYR A 134 6.27 -7.78 -3.83
CA TYR A 134 6.01 -6.53 -4.52
C TYR A 134 7.19 -5.59 -4.29
N VAL A 135 7.75 -5.07 -5.37
CA VAL A 135 8.87 -4.13 -5.37
C VAL A 135 8.39 -2.83 -6.02
N PRO A 136 8.28 -1.74 -5.25
CA PRO A 136 7.89 -0.44 -5.79
C PRO A 136 8.79 0.01 -6.95
N GLY A 137 8.24 0.83 -7.85
CA GLY A 137 9.00 1.39 -8.97
C GLY A 137 10.24 2.15 -8.50
N GLY A 138 11.35 1.99 -9.22
CA GLY A 138 12.64 2.59 -8.87
C GLY A 138 13.45 1.82 -7.83
N LEU A 139 12.91 0.73 -7.27
CA LEU A 139 13.64 -0.18 -6.39
C LEU A 139 13.95 -1.50 -7.10
N THR A 140 15.01 -2.18 -6.66
CA THR A 140 15.40 -3.52 -7.10
C THR A 140 15.75 -4.40 -5.90
N VAL A 141 15.58 -5.71 -6.07
CA VAL A 141 15.96 -6.70 -5.06
C VAL A 141 17.48 -6.77 -4.97
N MET A 142 18.02 -6.56 -3.78
CA MET A 142 19.45 -6.76 -3.54
C MET A 142 19.73 -8.22 -3.26
N SER A 143 20.62 -8.82 -4.07
CA SER A 143 21.29 -10.05 -3.64
C SER A 143 22.33 -9.66 -2.59
N ARG A 144 22.18 -10.15 -1.36
CA ARG A 144 23.15 -9.92 -0.28
C ARG A 144 24.07 -11.11 -0.23
N GLU A 145 25.37 -10.87 -0.08
CA GLU A 145 26.34 -11.94 0.15
C GLU A 145 25.90 -12.78 1.37
N GLY A 146 25.56 -14.06 1.13
CA GLY A 146 25.01 -14.97 2.15
C GLY A 146 23.47 -15.08 2.21
N ALA A 147 22.71 -14.21 1.54
CA ALA A 147 21.27 -14.37 1.36
C ALA A 147 20.98 -14.72 -0.11
N THR A 148 20.71 -15.99 -0.38
CA THR A 148 20.47 -16.53 -1.72
C THR A 148 19.06 -16.17 -2.21
N PHE A 149 18.88 -14.91 -2.60
CA PHE A 149 17.74 -14.49 -3.39
C PHE A 149 18.14 -14.48 -4.85
N ASP A 150 17.67 -15.49 -5.60
CA ASP A 150 17.80 -15.48 -7.06
C ASP A 150 16.48 -15.04 -7.65
N VAL A 151 16.52 -14.06 -8.54
CA VAL A 151 15.32 -13.60 -9.25
C VAL A 151 14.97 -14.63 -10.31
N VAL A 152 13.82 -15.28 -10.17
CA VAL A 152 13.33 -16.30 -11.09
C VAL A 152 12.57 -15.66 -12.25
N ALA A 153 11.67 -14.73 -11.94
CA ALA A 153 10.87 -14.02 -12.93
C ALA A 153 10.45 -12.64 -12.39
N HIS A 154 10.12 -11.72 -13.29
CA HIS A 154 9.71 -10.35 -12.96
C HIS A 154 8.59 -9.86 -13.88
N ASP A 155 7.49 -9.40 -13.30
CA ASP A 155 6.42 -8.66 -13.96
C ASP A 155 6.63 -7.16 -13.73
N GLY A 156 7.36 -6.52 -14.64
CA GLY A 156 7.71 -5.09 -14.59
C GLY A 156 6.50 -4.16 -14.45
N PRO A 157 5.46 -4.28 -15.32
CA PRO A 157 4.26 -3.46 -15.22
C PRO A 157 3.56 -3.52 -13.86
N ARG A 158 3.60 -4.67 -13.17
CA ARG A 158 2.95 -4.85 -11.85
C ARG A 158 3.91 -4.72 -10.67
N GLY A 159 5.22 -4.57 -10.91
CA GLY A 159 6.25 -4.54 -9.87
C GLY A 159 6.36 -5.85 -9.08
N MET A 160 6.01 -7.00 -9.67
CA MET A 160 5.95 -8.28 -8.96
C MET A 160 7.17 -9.13 -9.29
N TRP A 161 7.87 -9.60 -8.25
CA TRP A 161 9.11 -10.36 -8.38
C TRP A 161 8.93 -11.75 -7.78
N LEU A 162 9.22 -12.77 -8.58
CA LEU A 162 9.29 -14.15 -8.12
C LEU A 162 10.74 -14.48 -7.78
N LEU A 163 10.98 -14.81 -6.51
CA LEU A 163 12.29 -15.00 -5.93
C LEU A 163 12.47 -16.44 -5.49
N ARG A 164 13.63 -17.02 -5.78
CA ARG A 164 14.10 -18.24 -5.16
C ARG A 164 14.61 -17.92 -3.77
N VAL A 165 14.18 -18.68 -2.78
CA VAL A 165 14.52 -18.49 -1.37
C VAL A 165 14.96 -19.82 -0.76
N PRO A 166 15.76 -19.81 0.34
CA PRO A 166 16.09 -21.03 1.05
C PRO A 166 14.83 -21.84 1.39
N PRO A 167 14.85 -23.17 1.16
CA PRO A 167 13.70 -24.01 1.37
C PRO A 167 13.27 -24.02 2.83
N SER A 168 11.96 -23.92 3.09
CA SER A 168 11.39 -24.01 4.42
C SER A 168 10.40 -25.17 4.51
N ASN A 169 10.53 -26.01 5.54
CA ASN A 169 9.59 -27.10 5.83
C ASN A 169 8.29 -26.60 6.49
N ALA A 170 8.27 -25.33 6.92
CA ALA A 170 7.15 -24.74 7.63
C ALA A 170 6.07 -24.15 6.71
N VAL A 171 6.18 -24.36 5.39
CA VAL A 171 5.22 -23.85 4.40
C VAL A 171 4.18 -24.94 4.11
N PRO A 172 2.98 -24.89 4.72
CA PRO A 172 1.82 -25.60 4.18
C PRO A 172 1.48 -25.04 2.78
N ASP A 173 0.61 -25.71 2.01
CA ASP A 173 0.03 -25.13 0.78
C ASP A 173 -0.83 -23.89 1.12
N THR A 174 -0.16 -22.78 1.44
CA THR A 174 -0.68 -21.58 2.09
C THR A 174 -1.71 -20.84 1.25
N LEU A 175 -1.57 -20.90 -0.07
CA LEU A 175 -2.51 -20.32 -1.01
C LEU A 175 -3.85 -21.08 -1.02
N SER A 176 -3.86 -22.37 -0.68
CA SER A 176 -5.12 -23.14 -0.65
C SER A 176 -6.11 -22.63 0.42
N ALA A 177 -5.61 -21.91 1.43
CA ALA A 177 -6.42 -21.30 2.48
C ALA A 177 -6.75 -19.82 2.24
N SER A 178 -6.46 -19.24 1.08
CA SER A 178 -6.74 -17.84 0.75
C SER A 178 -8.21 -17.43 0.94
N VAL A 179 -8.45 -16.19 1.38
CA VAL A 179 -9.80 -15.62 1.47
C VAL A 179 -10.25 -15.23 0.05
N ARG A 180 -11.29 -15.90 -0.47
CA ARG A 180 -11.81 -15.64 -1.84
C ARG A 180 -12.73 -14.42 -1.93
N THR A 181 -13.31 -14.00 -0.82
CA THR A 181 -14.25 -12.88 -0.77
C THR A 181 -13.89 -11.97 0.39
N PHE A 182 -13.61 -10.71 0.08
CA PHE A 182 -13.24 -9.73 1.09
C PHE A 182 -14.44 -9.48 2.04
N PRO A 183 -14.29 -9.64 3.36
CA PRO A 183 -15.38 -9.35 4.30
C PRO A 183 -15.64 -7.83 4.33
N ASN A 184 -16.87 -7.40 4.07
CA ASN A 184 -17.25 -5.98 3.89
C ASN A 184 -16.54 -5.00 4.84
N PHE A 185 -16.67 -5.24 6.15
CA PHE A 185 -16.03 -4.47 7.21
C PHE A 185 -15.33 -5.44 8.15
N SER A 186 -14.02 -5.31 8.32
CA SER A 186 -13.27 -6.20 9.19
C SER A 186 -11.94 -5.62 9.64
N TYR A 187 -11.48 -6.09 10.79
CA TYR A 187 -10.08 -5.94 11.18
C TYR A 187 -9.24 -6.98 10.45
N VAL A 188 -8.14 -6.51 9.86
CA VAL A 188 -7.14 -7.32 9.19
C VAL A 188 -5.79 -7.10 9.86
N ALA A 189 -4.89 -8.06 9.69
CA ALA A 189 -3.50 -7.94 10.07
C ALA A 189 -2.70 -7.46 8.86
N ALA A 190 -2.16 -6.24 8.94
CA ALA A 190 -1.21 -5.72 7.97
C ALA A 190 0.20 -6.12 8.41
N VAL A 191 0.93 -6.80 7.54
CA VAL A 191 2.27 -7.32 7.80
C VAL A 191 3.27 -6.64 6.88
N THR A 192 4.24 -5.97 7.47
CA THR A 192 5.29 -5.22 6.76
C THR A 192 6.66 -5.77 7.11
N ALA A 193 7.64 -5.55 6.23
CA ALA A 193 9.03 -5.92 6.51
C ALA A 193 9.75 -4.80 7.27
N THR A 194 10.63 -5.21 8.18
CA THR A 194 11.62 -4.35 8.83
C THR A 194 12.99 -5.02 8.75
N PRO A 195 14.10 -4.30 9.02
CA PRO A 195 15.43 -4.90 9.05
C PRO A 195 15.58 -6.06 10.05
N VAL A 196 14.72 -6.13 11.07
CA VAL A 196 14.75 -7.15 12.13
C VAL A 196 13.73 -8.27 11.93
N GLY A 197 12.88 -8.18 10.91
CA GLY A 197 11.85 -9.19 10.60
C GLY A 197 10.48 -8.58 10.27
N PRO A 198 9.45 -9.42 10.11
CA PRO A 198 8.09 -8.95 9.86
C PRO A 198 7.49 -8.29 11.10
N THR A 199 6.80 -7.18 10.91
CA THR A 199 5.97 -6.54 11.93
C THR A 199 4.50 -6.64 11.56
N VAL A 200 3.64 -6.86 12.54
CA VAL A 200 2.18 -6.93 12.35
C VAL A 200 1.50 -5.76 13.05
N GLN A 201 0.49 -5.19 12.40
CA GLN A 201 -0.39 -4.21 13.01
C GLN A 201 -1.85 -4.46 12.61
N PRO A 202 -2.81 -4.25 13.52
CA PRO A 202 -4.22 -4.34 13.20
C PRO A 202 -4.65 -3.12 12.37
N VAL A 203 -5.34 -3.37 11.27
CA VAL A 203 -5.90 -2.34 10.40
C VAL A 203 -7.38 -2.59 10.20
N PHE A 204 -8.20 -1.57 10.37
CA PHE A 204 -9.63 -1.65 10.07
C PHE A 204 -9.86 -1.31 8.59
N VAL A 205 -10.45 -2.24 7.83
CA VAL A 205 -10.87 -1.99 6.46
C VAL A 205 -12.35 -1.69 6.46
N GLY A 206 -12.67 -0.41 6.25
CA GLY A 206 -14.03 0.11 6.29
C GLY A 206 -14.76 0.12 4.95
N ARG A 207 -14.12 -0.32 3.87
CA ARG A 207 -14.69 -0.31 2.51
C ARG A 207 -14.20 -1.53 1.73
N SER A 208 -15.13 -2.19 1.05
CA SER A 208 -14.87 -3.39 0.24
C SER A 208 -15.33 -3.22 -1.21
N ASP A 209 -15.56 -1.98 -1.66
CA ASP A 209 -15.86 -1.73 -3.07
C ASP A 209 -14.67 -2.16 -3.92
N THR A 210 -14.94 -2.90 -4.99
CA THR A 210 -13.90 -3.42 -5.87
C THR A 210 -13.73 -2.53 -7.09
N VAL A 211 -12.49 -2.36 -7.55
CA VAL A 211 -12.13 -1.61 -8.75
C VAL A 211 -11.54 -2.58 -9.76
N THR A 212 -12.10 -2.62 -10.97
CA THR A 212 -11.55 -3.41 -12.06
C THR A 212 -10.31 -2.71 -12.62
N ASP A 213 -9.22 -3.45 -12.75
CA ASP A 213 -7.97 -2.99 -13.33
C ASP A 213 -7.59 -3.98 -14.46
N PRO A 214 -7.32 -3.51 -15.70
CA PRO A 214 -6.97 -4.40 -16.81
C PRO A 214 -5.64 -5.13 -16.60
N GLY A 215 -4.78 -4.60 -15.73
CA GLY A 215 -3.56 -5.23 -15.28
C GLY A 215 -3.78 -6.40 -14.33
N TRP A 216 -4.99 -6.71 -13.87
CA TRP A 216 -5.19 -7.82 -12.93
C TRP A 216 -6.33 -8.75 -13.37
N SER A 217 -6.17 -10.05 -13.07
CA SER A 217 -7.21 -11.04 -13.41
C SER A 217 -8.47 -10.92 -12.55
N HIS A 218 -8.40 -10.19 -11.43
CA HIS A 218 -9.51 -9.98 -10.52
C HIS A 218 -9.59 -8.51 -10.12
N ALA A 219 -10.79 -8.08 -9.71
CA ALA A 219 -10.99 -6.72 -9.22
C ALA A 219 -10.21 -6.49 -7.91
N LEU A 220 -9.58 -5.33 -7.82
CA LEU A 220 -8.77 -4.89 -6.70
C LEU A 220 -9.66 -4.28 -5.61
N VAL A 221 -9.22 -4.32 -4.36
CA VAL A 221 -9.90 -3.63 -3.25
C VAL A 221 -9.07 -2.40 -2.86
N PRO A 222 -9.59 -1.17 -2.87
CA PRO A 222 -8.85 -0.01 -2.37
C PRO A 222 -8.39 -0.27 -0.94
N ALA A 223 -7.08 -0.17 -0.71
CA ALA A 223 -6.56 -0.09 0.64
C ALA A 223 -6.89 1.33 1.12
N SER A 224 -8.12 1.50 1.65
CA SER A 224 -8.51 2.75 2.30
C SER A 224 -7.36 3.18 3.21
N VAL A 225 -7.02 4.47 3.16
CA VAL A 225 -5.75 5.11 3.60
C VAL A 225 -5.51 5.05 5.12
N ALA A 226 -5.82 3.91 5.73
CA ALA A 226 -5.52 3.64 7.11
C ALA A 226 -4.00 3.81 7.27
N PRO A 227 -3.58 4.67 8.21
CA PRO A 227 -2.16 4.90 8.44
C PRO A 227 -1.47 3.55 8.71
N GLY A 228 -0.36 3.32 8.01
CA GLY A 228 0.45 2.10 8.16
C GLY A 228 0.30 1.08 7.03
N VAL A 229 -0.64 1.22 6.10
CA VAL A 229 -0.70 0.36 4.92
C VAL A 229 0.06 1.00 3.76
N SER A 230 1.29 0.54 3.52
CA SER A 230 2.10 0.96 2.37
C SER A 230 2.12 -0.11 1.28
N PRO A 231 2.46 0.24 0.03
CA PRO A 231 2.77 -0.76 -0.99
C PRO A 231 3.82 -1.77 -0.48
N GLY A 232 3.64 -3.04 -0.82
CA GLY A 232 4.42 -4.17 -0.31
C GLY A 232 3.91 -4.78 1.00
N THR A 233 2.91 -4.18 1.63
CA THR A 233 2.26 -4.76 2.83
C THR A 233 1.47 -6.01 2.45
N LEU A 234 1.68 -7.11 3.19
CA LEU A 234 0.83 -8.30 3.09
C LEU A 234 -0.36 -8.17 4.03
N VAL A 235 -1.55 -8.51 3.55
CA VAL A 235 -2.79 -8.40 4.33
C VAL A 235 -3.33 -9.79 4.64
N PHE A 236 -3.53 -10.07 5.92
CA PHE A 236 -4.07 -11.32 6.42
C PHE A 236 -5.34 -11.08 7.22
N SER A 237 -6.25 -12.06 7.23
CA SER A 237 -7.33 -12.10 8.21
C SER A 237 -6.77 -12.39 9.60
N LEU A 238 -7.55 -12.09 10.64
CA LEU A 238 -7.22 -12.46 12.03
C LEU A 238 -7.03 -13.97 12.23
N ASN A 239 -7.57 -14.79 11.33
CA ASN A 239 -7.38 -16.24 11.30
C ASN A 239 -6.13 -16.67 10.51
N SER A 240 -5.19 -15.75 10.25
CA SER A 240 -3.94 -15.99 9.50
C SER A 240 -4.13 -16.46 8.06
N ARG A 241 -5.29 -16.20 7.45
CA ARG A 241 -5.54 -16.48 6.03
C ARG A 241 -5.15 -15.29 5.18
N LEU A 242 -4.41 -15.51 4.10
CA LEU A 242 -4.02 -14.44 3.18
C LEU A 242 -5.27 -13.82 2.53
N ILE A 243 -5.33 -12.50 2.59
CA ILE A 243 -6.33 -11.71 1.86
C ILE A 243 -5.72 -11.17 0.57
N GLY A 244 -4.50 -10.63 0.64
CA GLY A 244 -3.85 -10.04 -0.52
C GLY A 244 -2.52 -9.35 -0.23
N ILE A 245 -2.00 -8.66 -1.25
CA ILE A 245 -0.83 -7.79 -1.16
C ILE A 245 -1.21 -6.37 -1.58
N VAL A 246 -0.70 -5.37 -0.88
CA VAL A 246 -0.93 -3.97 -1.22
C VAL A 246 0.07 -3.56 -2.29
N VAL A 247 -0.41 -2.98 -3.37
CA VAL A 247 0.38 -2.46 -4.50
C VAL A 247 0.04 -1.00 -4.76
N ASP A 248 0.90 -0.29 -5.46
CA ASP A 248 0.55 1.02 -6.01
C ASP A 248 -0.47 0.86 -7.15
N GLY A 249 -1.54 1.67 -7.10
CA GLY A 249 -2.52 1.79 -8.17
C GLY A 249 -2.75 3.26 -8.54
N GLU A 250 -3.42 3.51 -9.67
CA GLU A 250 -3.66 4.87 -10.18
C GLU A 250 -4.41 5.77 -9.19
N ARG A 251 -5.25 5.18 -8.34
CA ARG A 251 -6.08 5.88 -7.34
C ARG A 251 -5.52 5.80 -5.93
N GLY A 252 -4.26 5.37 -5.78
CA GLY A 252 -3.61 5.11 -4.51
C GLY A 252 -3.40 3.62 -4.23
N PRO A 253 -3.05 3.25 -2.99
CA PRO A 253 -2.75 1.87 -2.64
C PRO A 253 -3.96 0.94 -2.83
N MET A 254 -3.74 -0.20 -3.47
CA MET A 254 -4.77 -1.20 -3.78
C MET A 254 -4.36 -2.57 -3.22
N ILE A 255 -5.30 -3.32 -2.66
CA ILE A 255 -5.11 -4.71 -2.26
C ILE A 255 -5.41 -5.60 -3.46
N VAL A 256 -4.39 -6.29 -3.94
CA VAL A 256 -4.50 -7.39 -4.91
C VAL A 256 -4.97 -8.63 -4.16
N PRO A 257 -6.15 -9.17 -4.47
CA PRO A 257 -6.69 -10.31 -3.75
C PRO A 257 -5.89 -11.58 -4.05
N ALA A 258 -5.82 -12.48 -3.08
CA ALA A 258 -5.04 -13.72 -3.19
C ALA A 258 -5.32 -14.59 -4.44
N PRO A 259 -6.57 -14.72 -4.96
CA PRO A 259 -6.80 -15.43 -6.23
C PRO A 259 -6.10 -14.80 -7.45
N ALA A 260 -5.91 -13.48 -7.47
CA ALA A 260 -5.14 -12.81 -8.51
C ALA A 260 -3.65 -13.10 -8.37
N ILE A 261 -3.15 -13.16 -7.13
CA ILE A 261 -1.77 -13.55 -6.82
C ILE A 261 -1.49 -14.98 -7.29
N GLU A 262 -2.41 -15.92 -7.02
CA GLU A 262 -2.30 -17.32 -7.47
C GLU A 262 -2.18 -17.42 -9.00
N THR A 263 -3.04 -16.69 -9.72
CA THR A 263 -3.01 -16.62 -11.19
C THR A 263 -1.70 -16.05 -11.71
N LEU A 264 -1.19 -14.99 -11.06
CA LEU A 264 0.08 -14.36 -11.41
C LEU A 264 1.27 -15.30 -11.17
N VAL A 265 1.31 -15.99 -10.03
CA VAL A 265 2.39 -16.94 -9.72
C VAL A 265 2.43 -18.06 -10.74
N GLN A 266 1.28 -18.58 -11.13
CA GLN A 266 1.20 -19.61 -12.18
C GLN A 266 1.70 -19.10 -13.53
N ALA A 267 1.42 -17.84 -13.88
CA ALA A 267 1.94 -17.22 -15.10
C ALA A 267 3.46 -16.98 -15.06
N LEU A 268 4.00 -16.60 -13.90
CA LEU A 268 5.44 -16.34 -13.70
C LEU A 268 6.28 -17.63 -13.56
N ASP A 269 5.71 -18.72 -13.08
CA ASP A 269 6.38 -20.03 -12.96
C ASP A 269 6.34 -20.82 -14.28
N ALA A 270 5.59 -20.34 -15.29
CA ALA A 270 5.55 -20.96 -16.60
C ALA A 270 6.91 -20.78 -17.30
N PRO A 271 7.52 -21.84 -17.83
CA PRO A 271 8.82 -21.73 -18.52
C PRO A 271 8.68 -20.79 -19.73
N GLU A 272 9.55 -19.78 -19.78
CA GLU A 272 9.67 -18.84 -20.89
C GLU A 272 9.81 -19.62 -22.20
N GLY A 273 8.73 -19.73 -22.98
CA GLY A 273 8.71 -20.55 -24.20
C GLY A 273 7.37 -21.24 -24.49
N THR A 274 6.44 -21.28 -23.54
CA THR A 274 5.07 -21.75 -23.80
C THR A 274 4.13 -20.57 -23.91
N THR A 275 4.26 -19.80 -24.99
CA THR A 275 3.23 -18.82 -25.36
C THR A 275 1.98 -19.59 -25.79
N PRO A 276 0.79 -19.32 -25.21
CA PRO A 276 -0.46 -19.93 -25.64
C PRO A 276 -0.87 -19.51 -27.07
#